data_AF-A0A3D2MT99-F1
#
_entry.id   AF-A0A3D2MT99-F1
#
_cell.length_a   1.000
_cell.length_b   1.000
_cell.length_c   1.000
_cell.angle_alpha   90.00
_cell.angle_beta   90.00
_cell.angle_gamma   90.00
#
_symmetry.space_group_name_H-M   'P 1'
#
loop_
_entity.id
_entity.type
_entity.pdbx_description
1 polymer ?
#
loop_
_entity_poly.entity_id
_entity_poly.type
_entity_poly.pdbx_seq_one_letter_code
_entity_poly.pdbx_strand_id
1 'polypeptide(L)'
;MEIGVVPIVAQHARSLLGKERFRYVSAVVANCKMLALELDMREEEKGDDDPRENIDLEALIIAAYLHEISTVAHGFHEHQLKSAEMAVEFLSGLDIPVERVEKVQQAILAHATA
;
A
#
# COMPACT_ATOMS: atom_id res chain seq x y z
N MET A 1 -15.14 -14.42 11.96
CA MET A 1 -14.65 -13.66 10.80
C MET A 1 -13.19 -13.37 11.08
N GLU A 2 -12.27 -13.98 10.36
CA GLU A 2 -10.91 -13.45 10.33
C GLU A 2 -11.00 -12.02 9.82
N ILE A 3 -10.52 -11.08 10.63
CA ILE A 3 -10.37 -9.70 10.19
C ILE A 3 -9.15 -9.76 9.27
N GLY A 4 -9.36 -9.66 7.95
CA GLY A 4 -8.26 -9.58 7.00
C GLY A 4 -7.27 -8.47 7.38
N VAL A 5 -6.04 -8.55 6.87
CA VAL A 5 -4.96 -7.66 7.33
C VAL A 5 -5.23 -6.19 6.99
N VAL A 6 -5.95 -5.92 5.90
CA VAL A 6 -6.26 -4.55 5.44
C VAL A 6 -6.99 -3.70 6.50
N PRO A 7 -8.07 -4.16 7.15
CA PRO A 7 -8.66 -3.44 8.29
C PRO A 7 -7.69 -3.09 9.42
N ILE A 8 -6.77 -4.00 9.77
CA ILE A 8 -5.76 -3.79 10.82
C ILE A 8 -4.78 -2.68 10.39
N VAL A 9 -4.31 -2.74 9.15
CA VAL A 9 -3.44 -1.73 8.52
C VAL A 9 -4.13 -0.37 8.46
N ALA A 10 -5.39 -0.31 8.05
CA ALA A 10 -6.16 0.92 7.98
C ALA A 10 -6.34 1.55 9.37
N GLN A 11 -6.58 0.74 10.41
CA GLN A 11 -6.66 1.22 11.79
C GLN A 11 -5.32 1.77 12.27
N HIS A 12 -4.21 1.08 11.98
CA HIS A 12 -2.86 1.53 12.31
C HIS A 12 -2.52 2.87 11.63
N ALA A 13 -2.74 2.97 10.32
CA ALA A 13 -2.53 4.21 9.56
C ALA A 13 -3.38 5.36 10.13
N ARG A 14 -4.65 5.12 10.47
CA ARG A 14 -5.52 6.12 11.10
C ARG A 14 -4.99 6.60 12.45
N SER A 15 -4.43 5.70 13.26
CA SER A 15 -3.86 6.02 14.56
C SER A 15 -2.64 6.94 14.45
N LEU A 16 -1.78 6.72 13.45
CA LEU A 16 -0.57 7.52 13.25
C LEU A 16 -0.87 8.85 12.54
N LEU A 17 -1.69 8.82 11.49
CA LEU A 17 -1.94 9.96 10.61
C LEU A 17 -2.98 10.94 11.16
N GLY A 18 -3.86 10.49 12.05
CA GLY A 18 -5.04 11.24 12.46
C GLY A 18 -6.09 11.34 11.34
N LYS A 19 -7.21 11.98 11.64
CA LYS A 19 -8.43 11.92 10.81
C LYS A 19 -8.27 12.53 9.42
N GLU A 20 -7.56 13.65 9.28
CA GLU A 20 -7.46 14.38 8.01
C GLU A 20 -6.55 13.67 7.01
N ARG A 21 -5.32 13.36 7.41
CA ARG A 21 -4.38 12.59 6.56
C ARG A 21 -4.88 11.17 6.29
N PHE A 22 -5.59 10.54 7.23
CA PHE A 22 -6.22 9.25 6.97
C PHE A 22 -7.25 9.31 5.83
N ARG A 23 -8.02 10.41 5.72
CA ARG A 23 -8.94 10.61 4.58
C ARG A 23 -8.17 10.73 3.26
N TYR A 24 -7.04 11.42 3.26
CA TYR A 24 -6.17 11.52 2.09
C TYR A 24 -5.69 10.15 1.62
N VAL A 25 -5.04 9.36 2.49
CA VAL A 25 -4.55 8.03 2.10
C VAL A 25 -5.69 7.07 1.72
N SER A 26 -6.88 7.25 2.30
CA SER A 26 -8.07 6.48 1.90
C SER A 26 -8.52 6.80 0.47
N ALA A 27 -8.36 8.03 0.00
CA ALA A 27 -8.61 8.39 -1.39
C ALA A 27 -7.56 7.78 -2.33
N VAL A 28 -6.28 7.75 -1.91
CA VAL A 28 -5.22 7.04 -2.66
C VAL A 28 -5.54 5.55 -2.79
N VAL A 29 -5.96 4.90 -1.70
CA VAL A 29 -6.41 3.50 -1.72
C VAL A 29 -7.56 3.27 -2.71
N ALA A 30 -8.54 4.18 -2.74
CA ALA A 30 -9.65 4.08 -3.70
C ALA A 30 -9.15 4.20 -5.15
N ASN A 31 -8.24 5.14 -5.42
CA ASN A 31 -7.65 5.30 -6.75
C ASN A 31 -6.85 4.07 -7.19
N CYS A 32 -6.04 3.50 -6.29
CA CYS A 32 -5.31 2.26 -6.55
C CYS A 32 -6.25 1.10 -6.92
N LYS A 33 -7.36 0.94 -6.19
CA LYS A 33 -8.35 -0.10 -6.48
C LYS A 33 -9.03 0.09 -7.83
N MET A 34 -9.42 1.33 -8.16
CA MET A 34 -10.04 1.63 -9.45
C MET A 34 -9.06 1.39 -10.60
N LEU A 35 -7.81 1.84 -10.47
CA LEU A 35 -6.80 1.67 -11.50
C LEU A 35 -6.42 0.19 -11.70
N ALA A 36 -6.27 -0.58 -10.63
CA ALA A 36 -6.03 -2.02 -10.73
C ALA A 36 -7.14 -2.72 -11.52
N LEU A 37 -8.41 -2.43 -11.19
CA LEU A 37 -9.56 -2.96 -11.93
C LEU A 37 -9.56 -2.55 -13.41
N GLU A 38 -9.26 -1.29 -13.71
CA GLU A 38 -9.16 -0.83 -15.11
C GLU A 38 -8.04 -1.53 -15.88
N LEU A 39 -6.92 -1.84 -15.23
CA LEU A 39 -5.81 -2.55 -15.84
C LEU A 39 -6.21 -4.01 -16.12
N ASP A 40 -6.82 -4.70 -15.16
CA ASP A 40 -7.33 -6.07 -15.32
C ASP A 40 -8.32 -6.16 -16.50
N MET A 41 -9.27 -5.21 -16.60
CA MET A 41 -10.25 -5.18 -17.70
C MET A 41 -9.62 -4.96 -19.08
N ARG A 42 -8.55 -4.16 -19.18
CA ARG A 42 -7.85 -3.92 -20.46
C ARG A 42 -7.02 -5.11 -20.91
N GLU A 43 -6.67 -6.00 -19.99
CA GLU A 43 -5.92 -7.23 -20.28
C GLU A 43 -6.85 -8.31 -20.86
N GLU A 44 -8.06 -8.45 -20.34
CA GLU A 44 -9.09 -9.32 -20.92
C GLU A 44 -9.40 -8.98 -22.39
N GLU A 45 -9.32 -7.70 -22.77
CA GLU A 45 -9.58 -7.22 -24.12
C GLU A 45 -8.43 -7.46 -25.12
N LYS A 46 -7.18 -7.64 -24.67
CA LYS A 46 -5.99 -7.66 -25.54
C LYS A 46 -5.53 -9.04 -26.01
N GLY A 47 -6.08 -10.12 -25.45
CA GLY A 47 -5.64 -11.47 -25.78
C GLY A 47 -4.29 -11.82 -25.15
N ASP A 48 -4.18 -13.08 -24.72
CA ASP A 48 -3.21 -13.65 -23.76
C ASP A 48 -1.77 -13.83 -24.31
N ASP A 49 -1.24 -12.87 -25.07
CA ASP A 49 0.08 -12.99 -25.72
C ASP A 49 1.28 -12.55 -24.83
N ASP A 50 1.03 -12.02 -23.62
CA ASP A 50 2.07 -11.66 -22.64
C ASP A 50 1.52 -11.79 -21.20
N PRO A 51 1.96 -12.78 -20.40
CA PRO A 51 1.49 -12.95 -19.03
C PRO A 51 2.15 -11.90 -18.14
N ARG A 52 1.55 -10.71 -18.08
CA ARG A 52 1.97 -9.71 -17.10
C ARG A 52 1.67 -10.24 -15.69
N GLU A 53 2.59 -9.96 -14.78
CA GLU A 53 2.41 -10.34 -13.38
C GLU A 53 1.12 -9.72 -12.82
N ASN A 54 0.22 -10.58 -12.36
CA ASN A 54 -1.04 -10.18 -11.75
C ASN A 54 -0.77 -9.21 -10.58
N ILE A 55 -1.45 -8.06 -10.57
CA ILE A 55 -1.22 -7.02 -9.56
C ILE A 55 -1.59 -7.59 -8.19
N ASP A 56 -0.63 -7.60 -7.25
CA ASP A 56 -0.93 -7.93 -5.86
C ASP A 56 -1.72 -6.78 -5.22
N LEU A 57 -3.04 -6.82 -5.40
CA LEU A 57 -3.96 -5.77 -4.98
C LEU A 57 -3.90 -5.54 -3.47
N GLU A 58 -3.67 -6.60 -2.68
CA GLU A 58 -3.55 -6.46 -1.23
C GLU A 58 -2.26 -5.73 -0.85
N ALA A 59 -1.12 -6.08 -1.46
CA ALA A 59 0.13 -5.34 -1.29
C ALA A 59 -0.04 -3.86 -1.67
N LEU A 60 -0.70 -3.58 -2.80
CA LEU A 60 -0.95 -2.22 -3.26
C LEU A 60 -1.81 -1.41 -2.29
N ILE A 61 -2.88 -2.01 -1.75
CA ILE A 61 -3.76 -1.37 -0.76
C ILE A 61 -3.00 -1.09 0.54
N ILE A 62 -2.20 -2.05 1.02
CA ILE A 62 -1.40 -1.89 2.24
C ILE A 62 -0.39 -0.75 2.05
N ALA A 63 0.35 -0.75 0.94
CA ALA A 63 1.32 0.31 0.62
C ALA A 63 0.63 1.69 0.56
N ALA A 64 -0.52 1.80 -0.09
CA ALA A 64 -1.27 3.05 -0.18
C ALA A 64 -1.70 3.59 1.19
N TYR A 65 -2.07 2.74 2.15
CA TYR A 65 -2.33 3.18 3.53
C TYR A 65 -1.06 3.62 4.28
N LEU A 66 0.08 2.97 4.01
CA LEU A 66 1.29 3.12 4.81
C LEU A 66 2.32 4.11 4.24
N HIS A 67 2.22 4.53 2.98
CA HIS A 67 3.29 5.28 2.29
C HIS A 67 3.70 6.60 2.96
N GLU A 68 2.81 7.25 3.70
CA GLU A 68 3.05 8.53 4.37
C GLU A 68 3.01 8.48 5.91
N ILE A 69 2.97 7.30 6.53
CA ILE A 69 2.78 7.18 7.99
C ILE A 69 3.87 7.86 8.82
N SER A 70 5.09 7.97 8.28
CA SER A 70 6.20 8.64 8.95
C SER A 70 6.03 10.16 9.01
N THR A 71 5.22 10.76 8.12
CA THR A 71 5.20 12.23 7.91
C THR A 71 4.74 13.02 9.12
N VAL A 72 3.90 12.45 9.97
CA VAL A 72 3.42 13.11 11.19
C VAL A 72 4.53 13.22 12.23
N ALA A 73 5.37 12.20 12.37
CA ALA A 73 6.43 12.16 13.39
C ALA A 73 7.79 12.67 12.87
N HIS A 74 8.06 12.53 11.57
CA HIS A 74 9.37 12.74 10.97
C HIS A 74 9.40 13.81 9.87
N GLY A 75 8.25 14.36 9.48
CA GLY A 75 8.16 15.30 8.36
C GLY A 75 8.29 14.64 7.00
N PHE A 76 8.42 15.44 5.94
CA PHE A 76 8.38 14.97 4.55
C PHE A 76 9.74 14.65 3.92
N HIS A 77 10.84 15.03 4.55
CA HIS A 77 12.18 14.76 3.99
C HIS A 77 12.47 13.26 4.02
N GLU A 78 12.71 12.67 2.85
CA GLU A 78 12.97 11.22 2.68
C GLU A 78 11.92 10.33 3.37
N HIS A 79 10.67 10.80 3.47
CA HIS A 79 9.61 10.12 4.19
C HIS A 79 9.29 8.73 3.62
N GLN A 80 9.56 8.49 2.34
CA GLN A 80 9.44 7.17 1.73
C GLN A 80 10.36 6.13 2.40
N LEU A 81 11.59 6.51 2.78
CA LEU A 81 12.51 5.62 3.48
C LEU A 81 11.98 5.28 4.86
N LYS A 82 11.56 6.31 5.62
CA LYS A 82 11.10 6.12 6.99
C LYS A 82 9.74 5.42 7.07
N SER A 83 8.82 5.73 6.16
CA SER A 83 7.53 5.03 6.05
C SER A 83 7.73 3.56 5.66
N ALA A 84 8.68 3.25 4.77
CA ALA A 84 8.99 1.87 4.40
C ALA A 84 9.55 1.07 5.59
N GLU A 85 10.46 1.66 6.37
CA GLU A 85 10.99 1.06 7.60
C GLU A 85 9.86 0.76 8.60
N MET A 86 9.03 1.76 8.90
CA MET A 86 7.89 1.62 9.83
C MET A 86 6.86 0.60 9.34
N ALA A 87 6.62 0.53 8.03
CA ALA A 87 5.71 -0.44 7.43
C ALA A 87 6.25 -1.87 7.61
N VAL A 88 7.53 -2.12 7.34
CA VAL A 88 8.14 -3.45 7.53
C VAL A 88 8.09 -3.85 8.99
N GLU A 89 8.43 -2.95 9.92
CA GLU A 89 8.37 -3.22 11.36
C GLU A 89 6.96 -3.64 11.79
N PHE A 90 5.94 -2.87 11.38
CA PHE A 90 4.55 -3.16 11.71
C PHE A 90 4.04 -4.46 11.09
N LEU A 91 4.31 -4.69 9.80
CA LEU A 91 3.81 -5.85 9.05
C LEU A 91 4.50 -7.16 9.45
N SER A 92 5.76 -7.10 9.90
CA SER A 92 6.49 -8.28 10.41
C SER A 92 5.86 -8.86 11.68
N GLY A 93 5.07 -8.06 12.41
CA GLY A 93 4.29 -8.52 13.56
C GLY A 93 2.94 -9.17 13.20
N LEU A 94 2.61 -9.24 11.91
CA LEU A 94 1.35 -9.80 11.40
C LEU A 94 1.61 -11.09 10.63
N ASP A 95 0.61 -11.97 10.55
CA ASP A 95 0.68 -13.23 9.80
C ASP A 95 0.48 -12.96 8.29
N ILE A 96 1.49 -12.35 7.66
CA ILE A 96 1.50 -11.98 6.24
C ILE A 96 2.72 -12.65 5.57
N PRO A 97 2.58 -13.16 4.32
CA PRO A 97 3.73 -13.67 3.58
C PRO A 97 4.84 -12.62 3.41
N VAL A 98 6.10 -13.03 3.64
CA VAL A 98 7.29 -12.17 3.52
C VAL A 98 7.35 -11.49 2.14
N GLU A 99 7.04 -12.22 1.07
CA GLU A 99 7.01 -11.69 -0.30
C GLU A 99 6.03 -10.50 -0.45
N ARG A 100 4.91 -10.51 0.28
CA ARG A 100 3.95 -9.39 0.27
C ARG A 100 4.50 -8.19 1.03
N VAL A 101 5.19 -8.42 2.15
CA VAL A 101 5.86 -7.35 2.90
C VAL A 101 6.94 -6.69 2.04
N GLU A 102 7.70 -7.47 1.28
CA GLU A 102 8.70 -6.96 0.33
C GLU A 102 8.05 -6.11 -0.77
N LYS A 103 6.96 -6.58 -1.39
CA LYS A 103 6.21 -5.80 -2.38
C LYS A 103 5.69 -4.48 -1.81
N VAL A 104 5.16 -4.49 -0.59
CA VAL A 104 4.72 -3.26 0.11
C VAL A 104 5.91 -2.31 0.30
N GLN A 105 7.02 -2.81 0.80
CA GLN A 105 8.22 -2.01 1.04
C GLN A 105 8.71 -1.36 -0.26
N GLN A 106 8.81 -2.13 -1.36
CA GLN A 106 9.24 -1.62 -2.65
C GLN A 106 8.29 -0.55 -3.20
N ALA A 107 6.98 -0.78 -3.11
CA ALA A 107 5.98 0.20 -3.54
C ALA A 107 6.11 1.52 -2.76
N ILE A 108 6.34 1.45 -1.44
CA ILE A 108 6.57 2.66 -0.63
C ILE A 108 7.90 3.31 -0.99
N LEU A 109 8.99 2.58 -1.22
CA LEU A 109 10.27 3.18 -1.59
C LEU A 109 10.20 3.91 -2.94
N ALA A 110 9.46 3.36 -3.91
CA ALA A 110 9.36 3.89 -5.26
C ALA A 110 8.40 5.09 -5.42
N HIS A 111 7.46 5.32 -4.47
CA HIS A 111 6.38 6.28 -4.69
C HIS A 111 6.83 7.74 -4.82
N ALA A 112 7.99 8.09 -4.26
CA ALA A 112 8.56 9.43 -4.31
C ALA A 112 9.57 9.61 -5.46
N THR A 113 9.82 8.56 -6.24
CA THR A 113 10.71 8.56 -7.41
C THR A 113 9.88 8.35 -8.67
N ALA A 114 9.30 9.43 -9.20
CA ALA A 114 8.62 9.45 -10.49
C ALA A 114 9.06 10.69 -11.29
#